data_AF-A0A7V8GMP7-F1
#
_entry.id   AF-A0A7V8GMP7-F1
#
_cell.length_a   1.000
_cell.length_b   1.000
_cell.length_c   1.000
_cell.angle_alpha   90.00
_cell.angle_beta   90.00
_cell.angle_gamma   90.00
#
_symmetry.space_group_name_H-M   'P 1'
#
loop_
_entity.id
_entity.type
_entity.pdbx_description
1 polymer ?
#
loop_
_entity_poly.entity_id
_entity_poly.type
_entity_poly.pdbx_seq_one_letter_code
_entity_poly.pdbx_strand_id
1 'polypeptide(L)'
;MIDRAGYLALLAQARRLSRGEDEARDLVQDTLLAAIERGRCEPAWLAGVLRRRAAMHVRGEVRRRRRERDAATGLAAGPADSALPGAGPDAPDASFLRALAPASRQLAVLALHGLAAEEIRWILGLEPAAFRQRMSRLRRALEGLDGTLRRQAAEAAGHPPRRSADLAFGRVRRALKAALRGPALGTHDPDGHLLVLRRPGHDRACRGNE
;
A
#
# COMPACT_ATOMS: atom_id res chain seq x y z
N MET A 1 28.52 -18.32 16.45
CA MET A 1 27.27 -18.27 17.25
C MET A 1 27.50 -17.26 18.36
N ILE A 2 26.57 -16.33 18.61
CA ILE A 2 26.78 -15.31 19.64
C ILE A 2 26.72 -15.96 21.03
N ASP A 3 27.62 -15.59 21.92
CA ASP A 3 27.62 -16.06 23.30
C ASP A 3 26.66 -15.23 24.17
N ARG A 4 26.45 -15.69 25.41
CA ARG A 4 25.54 -15.01 26.34
C ARG A 4 25.97 -13.57 26.63
N ALA A 5 27.28 -13.33 26.74
CA ALA A 5 27.83 -11.99 26.98
C ALA A 5 27.55 -11.05 25.79
N GLY A 6 27.77 -11.52 24.56
CA GLY A 6 27.47 -10.78 23.34
C GLY A 6 25.97 -10.48 23.17
N TYR A 7 25.11 -11.43 23.52
CA TYR A 7 23.66 -11.21 23.55
C TYR A 7 23.27 -10.09 24.53
N LEU A 8 23.80 -10.13 25.76
CA LEU A 8 23.49 -9.12 26.78
C LEU A 8 24.01 -7.73 26.40
N ALA A 9 25.19 -7.65 25.80
CA ALA A 9 25.74 -6.40 25.28
C ALA A 9 24.87 -5.80 24.16
N LEU A 10 24.38 -6.64 23.25
CA LEU A 10 23.48 -6.23 22.17
C LEU A 10 22.11 -5.79 22.72
N LEU A 11 21.57 -6.50 23.71
CA LEU A 11 20.32 -6.12 24.38
C LEU A 11 20.46 -4.79 25.13
N ALA A 12 21.59 -4.53 25.79
CA ALA A 12 21.86 -3.25 26.44
C ALA A 12 21.91 -2.10 25.42
N GLN A 13 22.44 -2.33 24.21
CA GLN A 13 22.39 -1.36 23.12
C GLN A 13 20.95 -1.14 22.62
N ALA A 14 20.17 -2.22 22.45
CA ALA A 14 18.79 -2.15 21.99
C ALA A 14 17.90 -1.35 22.93
N ARG A 15 18.04 -1.54 24.25
CA ARG A 15 17.32 -0.78 25.27
C ARG A 15 17.54 0.73 25.21
N ARG A 16 18.67 1.20 24.68
CA ARG A 16 18.94 2.64 24.47
C ARG A 16 18.27 3.21 23.20
N LEU A 17 17.85 2.33 22.29
CA LEU A 17 17.27 2.70 21.00
C LEU A 17 15.74 2.47 20.96
N SER A 18 15.22 1.70 21.92
CA SER A 18 13.81 1.33 22.03
C SER A 18 13.11 2.09 23.17
N ARG A 19 11.78 2.18 23.13
CA ARG A 19 10.95 2.84 24.15
C ARG A 19 10.46 1.90 25.25
N GLY A 20 10.60 0.59 25.05
CA GLY A 20 10.18 -0.44 25.98
C GLY A 20 11.04 -1.70 25.87
N GLU A 21 10.86 -2.61 26.83
CA GLU A 21 11.65 -3.84 26.88
C GLU A 21 11.31 -4.81 25.73
N ASP A 22 10.04 -4.93 25.37
CA ASP A 22 9.60 -5.81 24.28
C ASP A 22 10.17 -5.35 22.93
N GLU A 23 10.08 -4.04 22.64
CA GLU A 23 10.68 -3.46 21.43
C GLU A 23 12.21 -3.65 21.39
N ALA A 24 12.88 -3.64 22.55
CA ALA A 24 14.31 -3.93 22.61
C ALA A 24 14.62 -5.40 22.29
N ARG A 25 13.79 -6.34 22.76
CA ARG A 25 13.94 -7.77 22.47
C ARG A 25 13.67 -8.08 21.01
N ASP A 26 12.63 -7.49 20.42
CA ASP A 26 12.31 -7.63 19.00
C ASP A 26 13.46 -7.11 18.13
N LEU A 27 14.01 -5.94 18.48
CA LEU A 27 15.13 -5.34 17.76
C LEU A 27 16.39 -6.23 17.79
N VAL A 28 16.65 -6.89 18.93
CA VAL A 28 17.73 -7.89 19.05
C VAL A 28 17.44 -9.11 18.18
N GLN A 29 16.23 -9.65 18.24
CA GLN A 29 15.82 -10.81 17.44
C GLN A 29 16.02 -10.56 15.94
N ASP A 30 15.53 -9.43 15.45
CA ASP A 30 15.69 -8.98 14.07
C ASP A 30 17.15 -8.87 13.64
N THR A 31 18.00 -8.39 14.54
CA THR A 31 19.43 -8.23 14.30
C THR A 31 20.14 -9.59 14.23
N LEU A 32 19.77 -10.53 15.11
CA LEU A 32 20.30 -11.89 15.09
C LEU A 32 19.80 -12.69 13.88
N LEU A 33 18.57 -12.48 13.44
CA LEU A 33 18.06 -13.10 12.22
C LEU A 33 18.88 -12.64 10.99
N ALA A 34 19.11 -11.33 10.86
CA ALA A 34 19.96 -10.79 9.80
C ALA A 34 21.41 -11.31 9.87
N ALA A 35 21.92 -11.53 11.08
CA ALA A 35 23.24 -12.11 11.34
C ALA A 35 23.35 -13.53 10.78
N ILE A 36 22.35 -14.37 11.05
CA ILE A 36 22.26 -15.75 10.55
C ILE A 36 22.17 -15.76 9.02
N GLU A 37 21.29 -14.95 8.44
CA GLU A 37 21.12 -14.85 6.98
C GLU A 37 22.41 -14.43 6.24
N ARG A 38 23.26 -13.64 6.89
CA ARG A 38 24.52 -13.13 6.32
C ARG A 38 25.74 -13.91 6.77
N GLY A 39 25.61 -14.85 7.71
CA GLY A 39 26.74 -15.56 8.31
C GLY A 39 27.72 -14.65 9.05
N ARG A 40 27.25 -13.53 9.62
CA ARG A 40 28.08 -12.51 10.26
C ARG A 40 27.73 -12.33 11.73
N CYS A 41 28.72 -12.14 12.59
CA CYS A 41 28.49 -11.99 14.04
C CYS A 41 29.42 -10.97 14.70
N GLU A 42 30.15 -10.18 13.92
CA GLU A 42 31.09 -9.19 14.42
C GLU A 42 30.34 -8.08 15.18
N PRO A 43 30.73 -7.72 16.43
CA PRO A 43 29.99 -6.77 17.25
C PRO A 43 29.72 -5.41 16.60
N ALA A 44 30.70 -4.88 15.86
CA ALA A 44 30.56 -3.62 15.14
C ALA A 44 29.50 -3.70 14.02
N TRP A 45 29.42 -4.84 13.33
CA TRP A 45 28.43 -5.07 12.28
C TRP A 45 27.02 -5.20 12.89
N LEU A 46 26.88 -5.99 13.96
CA LEU A 46 25.61 -6.14 14.70
C LEU A 46 25.12 -4.79 15.23
N ALA A 47 25.99 -3.98 15.83
CA ALA A 47 25.65 -2.64 16.30
C ALA A 47 25.23 -1.69 15.15
N GLY A 48 25.79 -1.88 13.95
CA GLY A 48 25.38 -1.16 12.74
C GLY A 48 23.98 -1.57 12.27
N VAL A 49 23.70 -2.88 12.22
CA VAL A 49 22.38 -3.43 11.85
C VAL A 49 21.32 -2.99 12.85
N LEU A 50 21.60 -3.12 14.15
CA LEU A 50 20.71 -2.71 15.25
C LEU A 50 20.28 -1.25 15.11
N ARG A 51 21.24 -0.32 14.93
CA ARG A 51 20.94 1.11 14.72
C ARG A 51 20.10 1.36 13.48
N ARG A 52 20.40 0.66 12.38
CA ARG A 52 19.64 0.80 11.13
C ARG A 52 18.20 0.31 11.29
N ARG A 53 18.00 -0.82 11.99
CA ARG A 53 16.67 -1.38 12.29
C ARG A 53 15.89 -0.42 13.19
N ALA A 54 16.49 0.07 14.27
CA ALA A 54 15.86 1.05 15.16
C ALA A 54 15.40 2.31 14.42
N ALA A 55 16.26 2.86 13.55
CA ALA A 55 15.89 4.01 12.72
C ALA A 55 14.71 3.72 11.77
N MET A 56 14.60 2.49 11.24
CA MET A 56 13.44 2.08 10.43
C MET A 56 12.17 1.97 11.27
N HIS A 57 12.23 1.34 12.45
CA HIS A 57 11.08 1.27 13.36
C HIS A 57 10.58 2.66 13.76
N VAL A 58 11.47 3.59 14.14
CA VAL A 58 11.10 4.97 14.47
C VAL A 58 10.44 5.68 13.29
N ARG A 59 10.97 5.54 12.06
CA ARG A 59 10.37 6.14 10.86
C ARG A 59 9.02 5.54 10.51
N GLY A 60 8.82 4.24 10.73
CA GLY A 60 7.53 3.58 10.59
C GLY A 60 6.52 4.11 11.60
N GLU A 61 6.88 4.14 12.88
CA GLU A 61 6.03 4.62 13.97
C GLU A 61 5.64 6.09 13.85
N VAL A 62 6.55 6.97 13.43
CA VAL A 62 6.23 8.39 13.18
C VAL A 62 5.18 8.53 12.08
N ARG A 63 5.32 7.78 10.99
CA ARG A 63 4.36 7.81 9.87
C ARG A 63 3.03 7.16 10.25
N ARG A 64 3.06 6.07 11.02
CA ARG A 64 1.87 5.45 11.61
C ARG A 64 1.11 6.41 12.51
N ARG A 65 1.78 7.06 13.45
CA ARG A 65 1.16 8.06 14.35
C ARG A 65 0.58 9.24 13.58
N ARG A 66 1.25 9.69 12.51
CA ARG A 66 0.70 10.72 11.62
C ARG A 66 -0.62 10.24 11.01
N ARG A 67 -0.70 9.00 10.52
CA ARG A 67 -1.98 8.43 10.03
C ARG A 67 -3.03 8.31 11.10
N GLU A 68 -2.70 7.81 12.29
CA GLU A 68 -3.66 7.68 13.38
C GLU A 68 -4.24 9.04 13.76
N ARG A 69 -3.42 10.11 13.72
CA ARG A 69 -3.88 11.49 13.89
C ARG A 69 -4.74 11.98 12.73
N ASP A 70 -4.31 11.76 11.49
CA ASP A 70 -5.07 12.17 10.29
C ASP A 70 -6.44 11.44 10.24
N ALA A 71 -6.46 10.15 10.58
CA ALA A 71 -7.67 9.33 10.66
C ALA A 71 -8.57 9.74 11.84
N ALA A 72 -8.01 10.01 13.03
CA ALA A 72 -8.78 10.50 14.17
C ALA A 72 -9.44 11.85 13.89
N THR A 73 -8.75 12.73 13.14
CA THR A 73 -9.31 14.01 12.69
C THR A 73 -10.42 13.80 11.65
N GLY A 74 -10.33 12.75 10.82
CA GLY A 74 -11.38 12.35 9.88
C GLY A 74 -12.57 11.58 10.49
N LEU A 75 -12.39 10.97 11.66
CA LEU A 75 -13.39 10.14 12.36
C LEU A 75 -14.43 10.95 13.16
N ALA A 76 -14.33 12.28 13.20
CA ALA A 76 -15.39 13.14 13.76
C ALA A 76 -16.64 13.23 12.86
N ALA A 77 -16.69 12.48 11.75
CA ALA A 77 -17.91 12.22 10.99
C ALA A 77 -18.44 10.82 11.33
N GLY A 78 -19.61 10.77 11.99
CA GLY A 78 -20.26 9.54 12.46
C GLY A 78 -20.64 8.54 11.35
N PRO A 79 -21.26 7.41 11.71
CA PRO A 79 -21.45 6.28 10.81
C PRO A 79 -22.53 6.58 9.76
N ALA A 80 -22.12 6.92 8.55
CA ALA A 80 -23.00 6.92 7.39
C ALA A 80 -22.33 6.16 6.24
N ASP A 81 -23.03 5.12 5.79
CA ASP A 81 -22.79 4.26 4.64
C ASP A 81 -21.72 4.69 3.63
N SER A 82 -20.72 3.82 3.48
CA SER A 82 -19.90 3.67 2.26
C SER A 82 -19.24 4.95 1.71
N ALA A 83 -18.77 5.84 2.58
CA ALA A 83 -17.78 6.83 2.18
C ALA A 83 -16.45 6.11 1.86
N LEU A 84 -15.93 6.33 0.65
CA LEU A 84 -14.60 5.88 0.21
C LEU A 84 -13.56 6.25 1.30
N PRO A 85 -12.77 5.30 1.84
CA PRO A 85 -11.79 5.60 2.87
C PRO A 85 -10.80 6.67 2.36
N GLY A 86 -10.70 7.79 3.06
CA GLY A 86 -9.75 8.88 2.76
C GLY A 86 -10.33 10.15 2.15
N ALA A 87 -11.61 10.46 2.35
CA ALA A 87 -12.15 11.79 2.07
C ALA A 87 -11.69 12.78 3.17
N GLY A 88 -10.60 13.51 2.91
CA GLY A 88 -10.33 14.75 3.66
C GLY A 88 -11.38 15.82 3.36
N PRO A 89 -11.39 16.94 4.09
CA PRO A 89 -12.38 18.02 3.92
C PRO A 89 -12.39 18.63 2.50
N ASP A 90 -11.31 18.48 1.73
CA ASP A 90 -11.17 18.99 0.36
C ASP A 90 -11.44 17.92 -0.73
N ALA A 91 -11.99 16.76 -0.37
CA ALA A 91 -12.27 15.71 -1.36
C ALA A 91 -13.51 16.10 -2.21
N PRO A 92 -13.41 16.07 -3.55
CA PRO A 92 -14.53 16.41 -4.42
C PRO A 92 -15.71 15.46 -4.18
N ASP A 93 -16.94 16.00 -4.26
CA ASP A 93 -18.16 15.21 -4.10
C ASP A 93 -18.23 14.12 -5.18
N ALA A 94 -18.12 12.87 -4.74
CA ALA A 94 -18.13 11.70 -5.60
C ALA A 94 -19.53 11.08 -5.74
N SER A 95 -20.60 11.81 -5.41
CA SER A 95 -21.98 11.32 -5.43
C SER A 95 -22.42 10.80 -6.81
N PHE A 96 -21.89 11.35 -7.91
CA PHE A 96 -22.10 10.85 -9.28
C PHE A 96 -21.76 9.36 -9.46
N LEU A 97 -20.83 8.80 -8.67
CA LEU A 97 -20.49 7.39 -8.73
C LEU A 97 -21.69 6.49 -8.43
N ARG A 98 -22.62 6.95 -7.59
CA ARG A 98 -23.85 6.20 -7.25
C ARG A 98 -24.80 6.07 -8.43
N ALA A 99 -24.78 7.03 -9.36
CA ALA A 99 -25.58 6.97 -10.59
C ALA A 99 -25.01 5.97 -11.63
N LEU A 100 -23.75 5.57 -11.49
CA LEU A 100 -23.13 4.60 -12.39
C LEU A 100 -23.55 3.16 -12.04
N ALA A 101 -23.72 2.33 -13.07
CA ALA A 101 -23.86 0.88 -12.93
C ALA A 101 -22.62 0.28 -12.24
N PRO A 102 -22.75 -0.84 -11.49
CA PRO A 102 -21.67 -1.37 -10.64
C PRO A 102 -20.32 -1.57 -11.35
N ALA A 103 -20.32 -2.11 -12.56
CA ALA A 103 -19.09 -2.34 -13.33
C ALA A 103 -18.41 -1.03 -13.78
N SER A 104 -19.19 -0.02 -14.15
CA SER A 104 -18.69 1.31 -14.52
C SER A 104 -18.20 2.07 -13.28
N ARG A 105 -18.91 1.93 -12.16
CA ARG A 105 -18.52 2.51 -10.86
C ARG A 105 -17.17 1.98 -10.40
N GLN A 106 -16.96 0.66 -10.45
CA GLN A 106 -15.67 0.04 -10.11
C GLN A 106 -14.53 0.62 -10.95
N LEU A 107 -14.74 0.76 -12.26
CA LEU A 107 -13.75 1.31 -13.18
C LEU A 107 -13.45 2.78 -12.87
N ALA A 108 -14.48 3.59 -12.62
CA ALA A 108 -14.35 5.01 -12.29
C ALA A 108 -13.61 5.21 -10.95
N VAL A 109 -13.94 4.43 -9.92
CA VAL A 109 -13.25 4.48 -8.62
C VAL A 109 -11.76 4.20 -8.79
N LEU A 110 -11.39 3.13 -9.49
CA LEU A 110 -9.98 2.79 -9.70
C LEU A 110 -9.24 3.88 -10.49
N ALA A 111 -9.89 4.47 -11.50
CA ALA A 111 -9.30 5.57 -12.26
C ALA A 111 -9.07 6.83 -11.40
N LEU A 112 -10.04 7.21 -10.55
CA LEU A 112 -9.92 8.35 -9.62
C LEU A 112 -8.84 8.14 -8.56
N HIS A 113 -8.55 6.88 -8.20
CA HIS A 113 -7.41 6.54 -7.36
C HIS A 113 -6.07 6.56 -8.11
N GLY A 114 -6.05 6.89 -9.40
CA GLY A 114 -4.85 7.05 -10.22
C GLY A 114 -4.26 5.76 -10.73
N LEU A 115 -5.06 4.69 -10.83
CA LEU A 115 -4.57 3.44 -11.40
C LEU A 115 -4.47 3.54 -12.93
N ALA A 116 -3.37 3.02 -13.47
CA ALA A 116 -3.18 2.91 -14.91
C ALA A 116 -4.04 1.79 -15.52
N ALA A 117 -4.25 1.82 -16.83
CA ALA A 117 -5.09 0.86 -17.54
C ALA A 117 -4.65 -0.59 -17.30
N GLU A 118 -3.35 -0.85 -17.30
CA GLU A 118 -2.76 -2.17 -17.06
C GLU A 118 -3.04 -2.65 -15.63
N GLU A 119 -2.94 -1.77 -14.64
CA GLU A 119 -3.19 -2.08 -13.24
C GLU A 119 -4.67 -2.40 -13.01
N ILE A 120 -5.57 -1.58 -13.57
CA ILE A 120 -7.00 -1.81 -13.51
C ILE A 120 -7.37 -3.15 -14.16
N ARG A 121 -6.81 -3.44 -15.34
CA ARG A 121 -7.00 -4.72 -16.02
C ARG A 121 -6.53 -5.88 -15.18
N TRP A 122 -5.34 -5.76 -14.58
CA TRP A 122 -4.80 -6.79 -13.70
C TRP A 122 -5.68 -6.98 -12.46
N ILE A 123 -6.18 -5.92 -11.83
CA ILE A 123 -7.05 -6.03 -10.64
C ILE A 123 -8.39 -6.67 -10.99
N LEU A 124 -9.02 -6.22 -12.06
CA LEU A 124 -10.36 -6.68 -12.48
C LEU A 124 -10.32 -7.98 -13.30
N GLY A 125 -9.13 -8.47 -13.68
CA GLY A 125 -8.97 -9.68 -14.49
C GLY A 125 -9.54 -9.55 -15.88
N LEU A 126 -9.30 -8.41 -16.52
CA LEU A 126 -9.88 -8.11 -17.82
C LEU A 126 -8.86 -8.27 -18.94
N GLU A 127 -9.28 -9.02 -19.95
CA GLU A 127 -8.63 -9.01 -21.26
C GLU A 127 -8.71 -7.62 -21.92
N PRO A 128 -7.77 -7.27 -22.81
CA PRO A 128 -7.72 -5.93 -23.42
C PRO A 128 -9.02 -5.52 -24.09
N ALA A 129 -9.69 -6.45 -24.78
CA ALA A 129 -10.97 -6.19 -25.44
C ALA A 129 -12.09 -5.88 -24.44
N ALA A 130 -12.21 -6.67 -23.37
CA ALA A 130 -13.20 -6.48 -22.31
C ALA A 130 -13.00 -5.13 -21.59
N PHE A 131 -11.74 -4.74 -21.36
CA PHE A 131 -11.42 -3.44 -20.79
C PHE A 131 -11.87 -2.28 -21.68
N ARG A 132 -11.59 -2.33 -22.99
CA ARG A 132 -12.05 -1.31 -23.95
C ARG A 132 -13.57 -1.20 -23.96
N GLN A 133 -14.29 -2.32 -23.96
CA GLN A 133 -15.76 -2.33 -23.90
C GLN A 133 -16.28 -1.67 -22.63
N ARG A 134 -15.71 -1.99 -21.46
CA ARG A 134 -16.08 -1.36 -20.18
C ARG A 134 -15.77 0.13 -20.15
N MET A 135 -14.64 0.55 -20.71
CA MET A 135 -14.28 1.96 -20.83
C MET A 135 -15.27 2.73 -21.71
N SER A 136 -15.66 2.16 -22.86
CA SER A 136 -16.69 2.76 -23.72
C SER A 136 -18.05 2.87 -23.02
N ARG A 137 -18.44 1.86 -22.24
CA ARG A 137 -19.68 1.91 -21.43
C ARG A 137 -19.61 2.96 -20.33
N LEU A 138 -18.47 3.08 -19.64
CA LEU A 138 -18.25 4.13 -18.66
C LEU A 138 -18.37 5.52 -19.30
N ARG A 139 -17.72 5.74 -20.45
CA ARG A 139 -17.79 7.02 -21.17
C ARG A 139 -19.24 7.41 -21.50
N ARG A 140 -20.01 6.48 -22.09
CA ARG A 140 -21.44 6.70 -22.37
C ARG A 140 -22.26 6.97 -21.11
N ALA A 141 -21.97 6.27 -20.01
CA ALA A 141 -22.66 6.49 -18.75
C ALA A 141 -22.39 7.90 -18.19
N LEU A 142 -21.14 8.39 -18.30
CA LEU A 142 -20.79 9.76 -17.92
C LEU A 142 -21.44 10.81 -18.84
N GLU A 143 -21.49 10.53 -20.14
CA GLU A 143 -22.20 11.35 -21.13
C GLU A 143 -23.71 11.37 -20.91
N GLY A 144 -24.29 10.36 -20.24
CA GLY A 144 -25.72 10.29 -19.90
C GLY A 144 -26.10 10.92 -18.56
N LEU A 145 -25.14 11.42 -17.78
CA LEU A 145 -25.42 12.07 -16.49
C LEU A 145 -26.17 13.39 -16.67
N ASP A 146 -26.90 13.82 -15.64
CA ASP A 146 -27.45 15.17 -15.59
C ASP A 146 -26.34 16.24 -15.50
N GLY A 147 -26.69 17.52 -15.64
CA GLY A 147 -25.74 18.62 -15.64
C GLY A 147 -24.95 18.76 -14.33
N THR A 148 -25.55 18.45 -13.19
CA THR A 148 -24.93 18.58 -11.86
C THR A 148 -23.93 17.45 -11.62
N LEU A 149 -24.34 16.20 -11.85
CA LEU A 149 -23.51 15.01 -11.71
C LEU A 149 -22.35 15.01 -12.71
N ARG A 150 -22.56 15.54 -13.92
CA ARG A 150 -21.48 15.70 -14.91
C ARG A 150 -20.42 16.71 -14.46
N ARG A 151 -20.81 17.83 -13.82
CA ARG A 151 -19.86 18.79 -13.24
C ARG A 151 -19.05 18.16 -12.13
N GLN A 152 -19.70 17.42 -11.21
CA GLN A 152 -19.00 16.68 -10.15
C GLN A 152 -18.00 15.66 -10.70
N ALA A 153 -18.37 14.93 -11.75
CA ALA A 153 -17.48 13.98 -12.40
C ALA A 153 -16.25 14.66 -13.03
N ALA A 154 -16.45 15.81 -13.68
CA ALA A 154 -15.37 16.60 -14.28
C ALA A 154 -14.44 17.18 -13.21
N GLU A 155 -15.00 17.71 -12.13
CA GLU A 155 -14.26 18.21 -10.98
C GLU A 155 -13.42 17.09 -10.35
N ALA A 156 -14.01 15.93 -10.07
CA ALA A 156 -13.29 14.78 -9.52
C ALA A 156 -12.14 14.31 -10.42
N ALA A 157 -12.29 14.38 -11.75
CA ALA A 157 -11.24 14.02 -12.70
C ALA A 157 -10.09 15.05 -12.77
N GLY A 158 -10.34 16.31 -12.41
CA GLY A 158 -9.34 17.38 -12.38
C GLY A 158 -8.43 17.36 -11.14
N HIS A 159 -8.80 16.61 -10.11
CA HIS A 159 -8.00 16.49 -8.89
C HIS A 159 -6.86 15.49 -9.06
N PRO A 160 -5.67 15.76 -8.49
CA PRO A 160 -4.56 14.81 -8.51
C PRO A 160 -5.01 13.49 -7.86
N PRO A 161 -4.56 12.34 -8.40
CA PRO A 161 -4.98 11.06 -7.89
C PRO A 161 -4.53 10.85 -6.45
N ARG A 162 -5.40 10.27 -5.63
CA ARG A 162 -5.18 10.06 -4.19
C ARG A 162 -3.91 9.26 -3.82
N ARG A 163 -3.30 8.57 -4.80
CA ARG A 163 -2.06 7.80 -4.62
C ARG A 163 -0.78 8.63 -4.73
N SER A 164 -0.85 9.94 -4.97
CA SER A 164 0.36 10.78 -5.01
C SER A 164 0.92 11.01 -3.59
N ALA A 165 1.68 10.04 -3.07
CA ALA A 165 2.58 10.30 -1.96
C ALA A 165 3.86 10.95 -2.49
N ASP A 166 4.45 11.89 -1.74
CA ASP A 166 5.78 12.44 -1.99
C ASP A 166 6.88 11.40 -1.70
N LEU A 167 6.87 10.33 -2.49
CA LEU A 167 7.91 9.33 -2.49
C LEU A 167 8.90 9.63 -3.60
N ALA A 168 10.16 9.25 -3.40
CA ALA A 168 11.14 9.22 -4.48
C ALA A 168 10.75 8.13 -5.50
N PHE A 169 9.77 8.42 -6.36
CA PHE A 169 9.13 7.49 -7.29
C PHE A 169 10.16 6.70 -8.10
N GLY A 170 11.27 7.32 -8.50
CA GLY A 170 12.35 6.65 -9.22
C GLY A 170 13.08 5.55 -8.44
N ARG A 171 13.15 5.63 -7.10
CA ARG A 171 13.74 4.60 -6.24
C ARG A 171 12.73 3.48 -5.95
N VAL A 172 11.50 3.86 -5.60
CA VAL A 172 10.37 2.92 -5.37
C VAL A 172 10.12 2.07 -6.62
N ARG A 173 10.01 2.70 -7.79
CA ARG A 173 9.80 2.02 -9.07
C ARG A 173 10.91 1.03 -9.40
N ARG A 174 12.18 1.40 -9.17
CA ARG A 174 13.32 0.49 -9.41
C ARG A 174 13.30 -0.72 -8.49
N ALA A 175 13.05 -0.49 -7.19
CA ALA A 175 12.96 -1.56 -6.21
C ALA A 175 11.79 -2.52 -6.50
N LEU A 176 10.61 -1.99 -6.83
CA LEU A 176 9.45 -2.79 -7.23
C LEU A 176 9.73 -3.57 -8.52
N LYS A 177 10.30 -2.92 -9.55
CA LYS A 177 10.68 -3.61 -10.80
C LYS A 177 11.65 -4.76 -10.56
N ALA A 178 12.63 -4.60 -9.67
CA ALA A 178 13.57 -5.67 -9.34
C ALA A 178 12.90 -6.84 -8.57
N ALA A 179 11.87 -6.54 -7.77
CA ALA A 179 11.12 -7.54 -7.01
C ALA A 179 10.06 -8.29 -7.85
N LEU A 180 9.59 -7.67 -8.93
CA LEU A 180 8.63 -8.27 -9.85
C LEU A 180 9.31 -9.38 -10.68
N ARG A 181 8.84 -10.62 -10.51
CA ARG A 181 9.21 -11.78 -11.34
C ARG A 181 7.93 -12.36 -11.95
N GLY A 182 7.64 -12.05 -13.21
CA GLY A 182 6.37 -12.44 -13.86
C GLY A 182 5.19 -11.49 -13.59
N PRO A 183 3.96 -11.86 -14.00
CA PRO A 183 2.78 -10.98 -13.95
C PRO A 183 2.33 -10.71 -12.51
N ALA A 184 2.56 -9.50 -12.04
CA ALA A 184 2.27 -9.07 -10.68
C ALA A 184 2.06 -7.55 -10.62
N LEU A 185 1.36 -7.07 -9.60
CA LEU A 185 1.13 -5.66 -9.33
C LEU A 185 2.02 -5.18 -8.19
N GLY A 186 2.89 -4.21 -8.47
CA GLY A 186 3.72 -3.56 -7.46
C GLY A 186 3.02 -2.32 -6.90
N THR A 187 2.91 -2.21 -5.59
CA THR A 187 2.36 -1.04 -4.93
C THR A 187 3.15 -0.71 -3.66
N HIS A 188 2.73 0.30 -2.93
CA HIS A 188 3.28 0.65 -1.64
C HIS A 188 2.15 1.02 -0.69
N ASP A 189 2.34 0.77 0.60
CA ASP A 189 1.47 1.35 1.61
C ASP A 189 1.84 2.83 1.86
N PRO A 190 1.03 3.60 2.61
CA PRO A 190 1.38 4.97 2.97
C PRO A 190 2.68 5.10 3.78
N ASP A 191 3.19 4.01 4.37
CA ASP A 191 4.51 3.90 4.99
C ASP A 191 5.63 3.60 3.98
N GLY A 192 5.36 3.64 2.68
CA GLY A 192 6.34 3.34 1.65
C GLY A 192 6.91 1.91 1.74
N HIS A 193 6.29 1.01 2.50
CA HIS A 193 6.59 -0.41 2.43
C HIS A 193 6.12 -0.91 1.07
N LEU A 194 7.02 -1.57 0.36
CA LEU A 194 6.78 -2.06 -0.98
C LEU A 194 6.00 -3.37 -0.90
N LEU A 195 4.88 -3.44 -1.61
CA LEU A 195 4.01 -4.59 -1.70
C LEU A 195 4.05 -5.14 -3.12
N VAL A 196 4.20 -6.46 -3.27
CA VAL A 196 4.09 -7.15 -4.56
C VAL A 196 2.91 -8.10 -4.49
N LEU A 197 1.84 -7.78 -5.22
CA LEU A 197 0.63 -8.58 -5.29
C LEU A 197 0.73 -9.52 -6.48
N ARG A 198 0.55 -10.82 -6.21
CA ARG A 198 0.55 -11.88 -7.22
C ARG A 198 -0.85 -12.49 -7.25
N ARG A 199 -1.36 -12.74 -8.45
CA ARG A 199 -2.55 -13.59 -8.58
C ARG A 199 -2.09 -15.04 -8.46
N PRO A 200 -2.70 -15.86 -7.60
CA PRO A 200 -2.49 -17.29 -7.69
C PRO A 200 -2.87 -17.72 -9.10
N GLY A 201 -1.99 -18.48 -9.76
CA GLY A 201 -2.35 -19.13 -11.01
C GLY A 201 -3.61 -19.97 -10.77
N HIS A 202 -4.58 -19.88 -11.67
CA HIS A 202 -5.71 -20.80 -11.68
C HIS A 202 -5.21 -22.18 -12.13
N ASP A 203 -4.47 -22.88 -11.29
CA ASP A 203 -4.35 -24.34 -11.35
C ASP A 203 -5.14 -24.90 -10.17
N ARG A 204 -6.46 -24.84 -10.28
CA ARG A 204 -7.26 -25.94 -9.75
C ARG A 204 -7.21 -27.00 -10.82
N ALA A 205 -6.20 -27.87 -10.73
CA ALA A 205 -6.34 -29.20 -11.29
C ALA A 205 -7.56 -29.81 -10.59
N CYS A 206 -8.71 -29.78 -11.27
CA CYS A 206 -9.80 -30.68 -10.99
C CYS A 206 -9.21 -32.08 -11.12
N ARG A 207 -8.73 -32.66 -10.02
CA ARG A 207 -8.58 -34.11 -9.94
C ARG A 207 -10.00 -34.64 -10.05
N GLY A 208 -10.35 -35.13 -11.23
CA GLY A 208 -11.49 -36.01 -11.38
C GLY A 208 -11.29 -37.19 -10.44
N ASN A 209 -12.36 -37.60 -9.77
CA ASN A 209 -12.37 -38.83 -8.99
C ASN A 209 -12.07 -39.99 -9.95
N GLU A 210 -10.98 -40.70 -9.68
CA GLU A 210 -10.82 -42.12 -10.03
C GLU A 210 -11.14 -42.95 -8.80
#